data_AF-A0A1M6NKT1-F1
#
_entry.id   AF-A0A1M6NKT1-F1
#
_cell.length_a   1.000
_cell.length_b   1.000
_cell.length_c   1.000
_cell.angle_alpha   90.00
_cell.angle_beta   90.00
_cell.angle_gamma   90.00
#
_symmetry.space_group_name_H-M   'P 1'
#
loop_
_entity.id
_entity.type
_entity.pdbx_description
1 polymer ?
#
loop_
_entity_poly.entity_id
_entity_poly.type
_entity_poly.pdbx_seq_one_letter_code
_entity_poly.pdbx_strand_id
1 'polypeptide(L)' 'MQKTENRNIEEATRRVKERMPLEKIRRNPKYRDLSPEGYEQLIKNAETIALLILKALFFKK' A
#
# COMPACT_ATOMS: atom_id res chain seq x y z
N MET A 1 12.05 -18.12 -6.47
CA MET A 1 11.32 -17.74 -5.24
C MET A 1 10.89 -16.27 -5.24
N GLN A 2 11.79 -15.29 -5.43
CA GLN A 2 11.43 -13.84 -5.39
C GLN A 2 10.32 -13.39 -6.37
N LYS A 3 10.28 -13.93 -7.60
CA LYS A 3 9.23 -13.56 -8.59
C LYS A 3 7.82 -13.92 -8.12
N THR A 4 7.66 -14.96 -7.31
CA THR A 4 6.36 -15.40 -6.80
C THR A 4 5.89 -14.50 -5.66
N GLU A 5 6.82 -14.09 -4.79
CA GLU A 5 6.53 -13.15 -3.68
C GLU A 5 6.18 -11.76 -4.20
N ASN A 6 6.91 -11.24 -5.19
CA ASN A 6 6.59 -9.95 -5.81
C ASN A 6 5.20 -9.93 -6.46
N ARG A 7 4.81 -11.02 -7.13
CA ARG A 7 3.45 -11.17 -7.69
C ARG A 7 2.36 -11.13 -6.61
N ASN A 8 2.62 -11.73 -5.45
CA ASN A 8 1.68 -11.73 -4.33
C ASN A 8 1.54 -10.34 -3.69
N ILE A 9 2.66 -9.61 -3.56
CA ILE A 9 2.65 -8.23 -3.03
C ILE A 9 1.89 -7.29 -3.99
N GLU A 10 2.18 -7.35 -5.29
CA GLU A 10 1.48 -6.54 -6.29
C GLU A 10 -0.02 -6.82 -6.31
N GLU A 11 -0.41 -8.10 -6.20
CA GLU A 11 -1.82 -8.48 -6.13
C GLU A 11 -2.49 -7.97 -4.86
N ALA A 12 -1.82 -8.07 -3.71
CA ALA A 12 -2.31 -7.53 -2.45
C ALA A 12 -2.49 -6.00 -2.53
N THR A 13 -1.50 -5.29 -3.08
CA THR A 13 -1.56 -3.84 -3.30
C THR A 13 -2.69 -3.47 -4.26
N ARG A 14 -2.92 -4.23 -5.34
CA ARG A 14 -4.04 -4.02 -6.25
C ARG A 14 -5.39 -4.13 -5.52
N ARG A 15 -5.58 -5.15 -4.68
CA ARG A 15 -6.80 -5.31 -3.87
C ARG A 15 -7.02 -4.14 -2.90
N VAL A 16 -5.96 -3.53 -2.38
CA VAL A 16 -6.05 -2.32 -1.55
C VAL A 16 -6.55 -1.15 -2.39
N LYS A 17 -5.99 -0.93 -3.59
CA LYS A 17 -6.42 0.14 -4.50
C LYS A 17 -7.89 -0.01 -4.91
N GLU A 18 -8.36 -1.23 -5.16
CA GLU A 18 -9.77 -1.52 -5.46
C GLU A 18 -10.71 -1.17 -4.28
N ARG A 19 -10.28 -1.43 -3.03
CA ARG A 19 -11.08 -1.17 -1.82
C ARG A 19 -11.03 0.28 -1.36
N MET A 20 -9.93 0.96 -1.64
CA MET A 20 -9.64 2.34 -1.25
C MET A 20 -9.16 3.17 -2.43
N PRO A 21 -10.02 3.38 -3.45
CA PRO A 21 -9.67 4.23 -4.59
C PRO A 21 -9.49 5.68 -4.15
N LEU A 22 -8.75 6.45 -4.94
CA LEU A 22 -8.42 7.85 -4.65
C LEU A 22 -9.64 8.69 -4.30
N GLU A 23 -10.73 8.54 -5.05
CA GLU A 23 -11.99 9.26 -4.87
C GLU A 23 -12.61 8.97 -3.50
N LYS A 24 -12.45 7.74 -2.99
CA LYS A 24 -12.92 7.34 -1.67
C LYS A 24 -12.03 7.92 -0.58
N ILE A 25 -10.71 7.96 -0.78
CA ILE A 25 -9.76 8.55 0.17
C ILE A 25 -9.97 10.06 0.30
N ARG A 26 -10.20 10.76 -0.82
CA ARG A 26 -10.47 12.21 -0.85
C ARG A 26 -11.73 12.64 -0.09
N ARG A 27 -12.64 11.71 0.23
CA ARG A 27 -13.79 12.00 1.11
C ARG A 27 -13.36 12.37 2.52
N ASN A 28 -12.18 11.91 2.95
CA ASN A 28 -11.60 12.32 4.22
C ASN A 28 -10.96 13.72 4.05
N PRO A 29 -11.32 14.72 4.87
CA PRO A 29 -10.76 16.07 4.80
C PRO A 29 -9.23 16.12 4.78
N LYS A 30 -8.56 15.20 5.49
CA LYS A 30 -7.09 15.13 5.54
C LYS A 30 -6.45 14.87 4.16
N TYR A 31 -7.17 14.19 3.27
CA TYR A 31 -6.67 13.77 1.96
C TYR A 31 -7.46 14.38 0.81
N ARG A 32 -8.27 15.41 1.07
CA ARG A 32 -9.16 16.03 0.08
C ARG A 32 -8.42 16.45 -1.19
N ASP A 33 -7.24 17.06 -1.01
CA ASP A 33 -6.42 17.61 -2.09
C ASP A 33 -5.30 16.67 -2.53
N LEU A 34 -5.37 15.39 -2.14
CA LEU A 34 -4.36 14.39 -2.49
C LEU A 34 -4.30 14.22 -4.01
N SER A 35 -3.17 14.51 -4.65
CA SER A 35 -3.00 14.32 -6.09
C SER A 35 -2.95 12.82 -6.47
N PRO A 36 -3.17 12.45 -7.74
CA PRO A 36 -2.98 11.07 -8.20
C PRO A 36 -1.59 10.52 -7.88
N GLU A 37 -0.54 11.33 -8.07
CA GLU A 37 0.85 10.97 -7.77
C GLU A 37 1.06 10.80 -6.26
N GLY A 38 0.48 11.71 -5.47
CA GLY A 38 0.51 11.63 -4.01
C GLY A 38 -0.19 10.37 -3.47
N TYR A 39 -1.26 9.94 -4.13
CA TYR A 39 -1.95 8.68 -3.82
C TYR A 39 -1.09 7.47 -4.13
N GLU A 40 -0.46 7.42 -5.30
CA GLU A 40 0.45 6.34 -5.67
C GLU A 40 1.61 6.24 -4.67
N GLN A 41 2.20 7.37 -4.30
CA GLN A 41 3.25 7.42 -3.29
C GLN A 41 2.74 6.97 -1.91
N LEU A 42 1.52 7.37 -1.51
CA LEU A 42 0.90 6.96 -0.25
C LEU A 42 0.73 5.44 -0.19
N ILE A 43 0.21 4.83 -1.25
CA ILE A 43 0.03 3.38 -1.34
C ILE A 43 1.39 2.67 -1.30
N LYS A 44 2.39 3.17 -2.02
CA LYS A 44 3.74 2.56 -2.03
C LYS A 44 4.45 2.66 -0.68
N ASN A 45 4.29 3.78 0.02
CA ASN A 45 4.80 3.95 1.37
C ASN A 45 4.11 3.00 2.34
N ALA A 46 2.79 2.84 2.24
CA ALA A 46 2.02 1.91 3.06
C ALA A 46 2.45 0.45 2.83
N GLU A 47 2.64 0.03 1.57
CA GLU A 47 3.19 -1.28 1.22
C GLU A 47 4.56 -1.51 1.88
N THR A 48 5.45 -0.53 1.78
CA THR A 48 6.80 -0.61 2.34
C THR A 48 6.76 -0.74 3.86
N ILE A 49 5.97 0.08 4.55
CA ILE A 49 5.82 0.02 6.00
C ILE A 49 5.24 -1.32 6.44
N ALA A 50 4.22 -1.83 5.75
CA ALA A 50 3.63 -3.13 6.06
C ALA A 50 4.66 -4.25 5.92
N LEU A 51 5.47 -4.25 4.87
CA LEU A 51 6.56 -5.21 4.69
C LEU A 51 7.63 -5.09 5.77
N LEU A 52 7.98 -3.88 6.21
CA LEU A 52 8.91 -3.67 7.32
C LEU A 52 8.36 -4.21 8.64
N ILE A 53 7.07 -3.99 8.93
CA ILE A 53 6.40 -4.55 10.11
C ILE A 53 6.41 -6.08 10.04
N LEU A 54 6.02 -6.66 8.91
CA LEU A 54 6.05 -8.11 8.72
C LEU A 54 7.46 -8.67 8.92
N LYS A 55 8.47 -8.03 8.33
CA LYS A 55 9.88 -8.41 8.56
C LYS A 55 10.24 -8.31 10.04
N ALA A 56 9.92 -7.22 10.72
CA ALA A 56 10.24 -7.04 12.13
C ALA A 56 9.55 -8.08 13.04
N LEU A 57 8.31 -8.47 12.71
CA LEU A 57 7.55 -9.46 13.47
C LEU A 57 8.04 -10.90 13.21
N PHE A 58 8.39 -11.23 11.97
CA PHE A 58 8.74 -12.60 11.57
C PHE A 58 10.26 -12.90 11.55
N PHE A 59 11.13 -11.88 11.51
CA PHE A 59 12.60 -12.02 11.58
C PHE A 59 13.19 -11.75 12.98
N LYS A 60 12.37 -11.55 14.01
CA LYS A 60 12.80 -11.60 15.42
C LYS A 60 12.93 -13.06 15.93
N LYS A 61 13.64 -13.90 15.17
CA LYS A 61 14.10 -15.22 15.62
C LYS A 61 15.60 -15.21 15.78
#